data_AF-A0A5B1AXH2-F1
#
_entry.id   AF-A0A5B1AXH2-F1
#
_cell.length_a   1.000
_cell.length_b   1.000
_cell.length_c   1.000
_cell.angle_alpha   90.00
_cell.angle_beta   90.00
_cell.angle_gamma   90.00
#
_symmetry.space_group_name_H-M   'P 1'
#
loop_
_entity.id
_entity.type
_entity.pdbx_description
1 polymer ?
#
loop_
_entity_poly.entity_id
_entity_poly.type
_entity_poly.pdbx_seq_one_letter_code
_entity_poly.pdbx_strand_id
1 'polypeptide(L)'
;ITLGKQDVDGMSRFTGYLTPEARATIEAVWAKLAAPGMCNPTDETPCVDGTPSEQTVRRDTRSASQRSHDGLLAGLRGLLASGQLGQHNGLPASIIVTTTLQDLEAAAGKALTGGGTLLPMSDVIRLGRHAHHYLAVFDHGKALALYHSKRLANPAQRIVLYAKDRGCTAPGCDVPGYRCEVHHVAEWATTHRTDIDQLTL
;
A
#
# COMPACT_ATOMS: atom_id res chain seq x y z
N ILE A 1 -3.60 9.77 17.26
CA ILE A 1 -3.56 8.34 16.84
C ILE A 1 -2.15 8.04 16.36
N THR A 2 -1.62 6.86 16.68
CA THR A 2 -0.27 6.43 16.34
C THR A 2 -0.30 4.99 15.82
N LEU A 3 0.39 4.75 14.69
CA LEU A 3 0.66 3.42 14.15
C LEU A 3 2.10 3.04 14.52
N GLY A 4 2.27 1.95 15.25
CA GLY A 4 3.57 1.43 15.68
C GLY A 4 4.33 0.72 14.56
N LYS A 5 5.61 0.41 14.81
CA LYS A 5 6.44 -0.42 13.92
C LYS A 5 5.78 -1.80 13.73
N GLN A 6 6.10 -2.43 12.60
CA GLN A 6 5.66 -3.79 12.32
C GLN A 6 6.42 -4.77 13.22
N ASP A 7 5.69 -5.68 13.86
CA ASP A 7 6.25 -6.75 14.69
C ASP A 7 6.59 -7.99 13.83
N VAL A 8 7.20 -9.01 14.44
CA VAL A 8 7.69 -10.21 13.75
C VAL A 8 6.61 -11.00 13.02
N ASP A 9 5.37 -10.90 13.48
CA ASP A 9 4.17 -11.51 12.89
C ASP A 9 3.59 -10.70 11.72
N GLY A 10 4.15 -9.52 11.42
CA GLY A 10 3.65 -8.63 10.38
C GLY A 10 2.56 -7.67 10.86
N MET A 11 2.15 -7.73 12.13
CA MET A 11 1.12 -6.87 12.70
C MET A 11 1.74 -5.58 13.24
N SER A 12 0.94 -4.51 13.30
CA SER A 12 1.34 -3.25 13.93
C SER A 12 0.32 -2.85 15.00
N ARG A 13 0.80 -2.36 16.14
CA ARG A 13 -0.07 -1.79 17.16
C ARG A 13 -0.62 -0.43 16.70
N PHE A 14 -1.92 -0.21 16.85
CA PHE A 14 -2.59 1.07 16.58
C PHE A 14 -3.24 1.61 17.85
N THR A 15 -2.89 2.83 18.28
CA THR A 15 -3.34 3.40 19.57
C THR A 15 -3.65 4.89 19.48
N GLY A 16 -4.55 5.38 20.33
CA GLY A 16 -4.77 6.81 20.56
C GLY A 16 -6.21 7.15 20.89
N TYR A 17 -6.44 8.40 21.29
CA TYR A 17 -7.78 8.94 21.48
C TYR A 17 -8.36 9.48 20.17
N LEU A 18 -9.67 9.32 20.01
CA LEU A 18 -10.45 9.86 18.91
C LEU A 18 -11.19 11.11 19.39
N THR A 19 -11.35 12.10 18.50
CA THR A 19 -12.33 13.16 18.71
C THR A 19 -13.76 12.58 18.66
N PRO A 20 -14.77 13.26 19.23
CA PRO A 20 -16.16 12.81 19.13
C PRO A 20 -16.63 12.65 17.69
N GLU A 21 -16.24 13.56 16.80
CA GLU A 21 -16.53 13.47 15.36
C GLU A 21 -15.94 12.20 14.74
N ALA A 22 -14.64 11.95 14.92
CA ALA A 22 -13.99 10.76 14.38
C ALA A 22 -14.59 9.46 14.94
N ARG A 23 -14.98 9.46 16.22
CA ARG A 23 -15.67 8.33 16.85
C ARG A 23 -17.01 8.05 16.17
N ALA A 24 -17.85 9.07 16.01
CA ALA A 24 -19.16 8.94 15.37
C ALA A 24 -19.05 8.44 13.92
N THR A 25 -18.06 8.94 13.17
CA THR A 25 -17.79 8.47 11.80
C THR A 25 -17.40 6.99 11.77
N ILE A 26 -16.48 6.57 12.64
CA ILE A 26 -16.02 5.17 12.71
C ILE A 26 -17.18 4.24 13.09
N GLU A 27 -18.02 4.63 14.06
CA GLU A 27 -19.19 3.85 14.45
C GLU A 27 -20.16 3.63 13.29
N ALA A 28 -20.44 4.67 12.50
CA ALA A 28 -21.31 4.56 11.34
C ALA A 28 -20.71 3.62 10.25
N VAL A 29 -19.41 3.74 9.98
CA VAL A 29 -18.73 2.88 9.01
C VAL A 29 -18.71 1.42 9.48
N TRP A 30 -18.40 1.17 10.76
CA TRP A 30 -18.38 -0.18 11.32
C TRP A 30 -19.76 -0.80 11.43
N ALA A 31 -20.81 -0.03 11.72
CA ALA A 31 -22.17 -0.55 11.69
C ALA A 31 -22.52 -1.19 10.33
N LYS A 32 -21.94 -0.69 9.24
CA LYS A 32 -22.09 -1.27 7.89
C LYS A 32 -21.06 -2.35 7.58
N LEU A 33 -19.77 -2.06 7.72
CA LEU A 33 -18.69 -2.93 7.22
C LEU A 33 -18.21 -4.01 8.20
N ALA A 34 -18.54 -3.87 9.49
CA ALA A 34 -18.16 -4.82 10.54
C ALA A 34 -19.37 -5.62 11.06
N ALA A 35 -20.52 -5.53 10.39
CA ALA A 35 -21.67 -6.37 10.70
C ALA A 35 -21.35 -7.86 10.46
N PRO A 36 -22.03 -8.79 11.16
CA PRO A 36 -21.88 -10.22 10.89
C PRO A 36 -22.04 -10.54 9.40
N GLY A 37 -21.14 -11.36 8.85
CA GLY A 37 -21.10 -11.75 7.45
C GLY A 37 -20.50 -10.71 6.49
N MET A 38 -20.23 -9.48 6.94
CA MET A 38 -19.61 -8.44 6.10
C MET A 38 -18.09 -8.56 6.10
N CYS A 39 -17.49 -8.28 4.93
CA CYS A 39 -16.05 -8.16 4.73
C CYS A 39 -15.24 -9.35 5.26
N ASN A 40 -15.79 -10.57 5.19
CA ASN A 40 -15.10 -11.76 5.71
C ASN A 40 -13.94 -12.18 4.79
N PRO A 41 -12.68 -12.10 5.23
CA PRO A 41 -11.54 -12.46 4.39
C PRO A 41 -11.45 -13.97 4.08
N THR A 42 -12.18 -14.83 4.80
CA THR A 42 -12.23 -16.27 4.52
C THR A 42 -13.21 -16.63 3.41
N ASP A 43 -14.07 -15.69 3.00
CA ASP A 43 -15.01 -15.90 1.92
C ASP A 43 -14.32 -15.70 0.57
N GLU A 44 -14.63 -16.55 -0.41
CA GLU A 44 -14.05 -16.44 -1.76
C GLU A 44 -14.38 -15.09 -2.41
N THR A 45 -15.61 -14.61 -2.21
CA THR A 45 -16.07 -13.27 -2.59
C THR A 45 -16.70 -12.61 -1.37
N PRO A 46 -15.94 -11.81 -0.60
CA PRO A 46 -16.44 -11.14 0.59
C PRO A 46 -17.56 -10.15 0.24
N CYS A 47 -18.65 -10.16 1.00
CA CYS A 47 -19.71 -9.16 0.88
C CYS A 47 -19.21 -7.82 1.42
N VAL A 48 -19.07 -6.82 0.55
CA VAL A 48 -18.57 -5.47 0.89
C VAL A 48 -19.63 -4.38 0.68
N ASP A 49 -20.72 -4.73 0.02
CA ASP A 49 -21.89 -3.92 -0.26
C ASP A 49 -23.17 -4.75 -0.10
N GLY A 50 -24.32 -4.06 -0.05
CA GLY A 50 -25.61 -4.72 0.14
C GLY A 50 -25.78 -5.36 1.52
N THR A 51 -26.56 -6.45 1.56
CA THR A 51 -26.87 -7.19 2.79
C THR A 51 -26.35 -8.63 2.64
N PRO A 52 -25.56 -9.14 3.60
CA PRO A 52 -25.04 -10.50 3.52
C PRO A 52 -26.18 -11.51 3.69
N SER A 53 -26.05 -12.67 3.07
CA SER A 53 -27.05 -13.74 3.20
C SER A 53 -27.13 -14.26 4.64
N GLU A 54 -28.28 -14.79 5.06
CA GLU A 54 -28.41 -15.40 6.39
C GLU A 54 -27.38 -16.51 6.63
N GLN A 55 -27.04 -17.29 5.60
CA GLN A 55 -26.04 -18.34 5.69
C GLN A 55 -24.64 -17.75 5.96
N THR A 56 -24.30 -16.66 5.27
CA THR A 56 -23.03 -15.93 5.48
C THR A 56 -22.95 -15.35 6.90
N VAL A 57 -24.05 -14.80 7.40
CA VAL A 57 -24.16 -14.29 8.78
C VAL A 57 -23.96 -15.41 9.80
N ARG A 58 -24.65 -16.54 9.63
CA ARG A 58 -24.62 -17.67 10.58
C ARG A 58 -23.26 -18.36 10.66
N ARG A 59 -22.50 -18.42 9.55
CA ARG A 59 -21.17 -19.04 9.50
C ARG A 59 -20.04 -18.10 9.94
N ASP A 60 -20.32 -16.82 10.19
CA ASP A 60 -19.30 -15.87 10.61
C ASP A 60 -18.92 -16.08 12.08
N THR A 61 -17.81 -16.78 12.29
CA THR A 61 -17.28 -17.11 13.62
C THR A 61 -16.33 -16.05 14.18
N ARG A 62 -16.10 -14.93 13.47
CA ARG A 62 -15.17 -13.88 13.91
C ARG A 62 -15.70 -13.16 15.13
N SER A 63 -14.80 -12.70 16.00
CA SER A 63 -15.16 -11.79 17.09
C SER A 63 -15.60 -10.42 16.55
N ALA A 64 -16.25 -9.62 17.39
CA ALA A 64 -16.60 -8.24 17.04
C ALA A 64 -15.35 -7.41 16.68
N SER A 65 -14.24 -7.59 17.40
CA SER A 65 -12.98 -6.87 17.12
C SER A 65 -12.33 -7.29 15.80
N GLN A 66 -12.38 -8.58 15.46
CA GLN A 66 -11.91 -9.07 14.16
C GLN A 66 -12.76 -8.49 13.02
N ARG A 67 -14.09 -8.45 13.16
CA ARG A 67 -14.95 -7.80 12.16
C ARG A 67 -14.68 -6.30 12.04
N SER A 68 -14.45 -5.60 13.16
CA SER A 68 -14.08 -4.17 13.13
C SER A 68 -12.76 -3.94 12.40
N HIS A 69 -11.77 -4.81 12.59
CA HIS A 69 -10.52 -4.79 11.84
C HIS A 69 -10.77 -4.96 10.33
N ASP A 70 -11.51 -5.98 9.95
CA ASP A 70 -11.77 -6.29 8.54
C ASP A 70 -12.62 -5.21 7.86
N GLY A 71 -13.60 -4.66 8.56
CA GLY A 71 -14.42 -3.55 8.10
C GLY A 71 -13.63 -2.24 7.94
N LEU A 72 -12.66 -1.96 8.83
CA LEU A 72 -11.73 -0.85 8.67
C LEU A 72 -10.88 -1.02 7.42
N LEU A 73 -10.30 -2.21 7.23
CA LEU A 73 -9.50 -2.53 6.04
C LEU A 73 -10.32 -2.39 4.75
N ALA A 74 -11.56 -2.90 4.73
CA ALA A 74 -12.46 -2.80 3.59
C ALA A 74 -12.80 -1.33 3.26
N GLY A 75 -13.10 -0.52 4.27
CA GLY A 75 -13.38 0.91 4.10
C GLY A 75 -12.18 1.68 3.53
N LEU A 76 -10.98 1.46 4.06
CA LEU A 76 -9.75 2.09 3.57
C LEU A 76 -9.42 1.65 2.13
N ARG A 77 -9.64 0.38 1.80
CA ARG A 77 -9.49 -0.12 0.42
C ARG A 77 -10.50 0.50 -0.52
N GLY A 78 -11.76 0.63 -0.10
CA GLY A 78 -12.80 1.32 -0.88
C GLY A 78 -12.44 2.78 -1.13
N LEU A 79 -11.87 3.47 -0.14
CA LEU A 79 -11.39 4.84 -0.29
C LEU A 79 -10.19 4.97 -1.24
N LEU A 80 -9.24 4.03 -1.21
CA LEU A 80 -8.15 3.99 -2.19
C LEU A 80 -8.69 3.72 -3.60
N ALA A 81 -9.60 2.76 -3.74
CA ALA A 81 -10.19 2.37 -5.02
C ALA A 81 -11.14 3.42 -5.62
N SER A 82 -11.67 4.34 -4.82
CA SER A 82 -12.57 5.40 -5.32
C SER A 82 -11.85 6.39 -6.25
N GLY A 83 -10.52 6.47 -6.18
CA GLY A 83 -9.72 7.45 -6.93
C GLY A 83 -9.89 8.90 -6.45
N GLN A 84 -10.64 9.13 -5.37
CA GLN A 84 -10.98 10.48 -4.88
C GLN A 84 -9.93 11.08 -3.93
N LEU A 85 -8.95 10.29 -3.49
CA LEU A 85 -7.85 10.76 -2.64
C LEU A 85 -6.86 11.68 -3.37
N GLY A 86 -6.99 11.83 -4.69
CA GLY A 86 -6.09 12.66 -5.49
C GLY A 86 -4.69 12.02 -5.60
N GLN A 87 -3.67 12.87 -5.59
CA GLN A 87 -2.28 12.47 -5.79
C GLN A 87 -1.41 12.75 -4.57
N HIS A 88 -0.48 11.83 -4.32
CA HIS A 88 0.62 11.97 -3.38
C HIS A 88 1.93 11.83 -4.13
N ASN A 89 2.79 12.86 -4.07
CA ASN A 89 4.05 12.93 -4.84
C ASN A 89 3.83 12.59 -6.32
N GLY A 90 2.83 13.19 -6.96
CA GLY A 90 2.52 13.01 -8.39
C GLY A 90 2.05 11.61 -8.81
N LEU A 91 1.77 10.72 -7.86
CA LEU A 91 1.13 9.43 -8.08
C LEU A 91 -0.26 9.44 -7.45
N PRO A 92 -1.27 8.77 -8.05
CA PRO A 92 -2.51 8.49 -7.32
C PRO A 92 -2.20 7.84 -5.97
N ALA A 93 -2.99 8.13 -4.94
CA ALA A 93 -2.85 7.44 -3.66
C ALA A 93 -3.00 5.92 -3.89
N SER A 94 -1.91 5.17 -3.72
CA SER A 94 -1.83 3.77 -4.15
C SER A 94 -0.81 3.00 -3.30
N ILE A 95 -0.99 1.69 -3.19
CA ILE A 95 -0.02 0.80 -2.56
C ILE A 95 0.93 0.29 -3.64
N ILE A 96 2.19 0.72 -3.57
CA ILE A 96 3.23 0.25 -4.49
C ILE A 96 3.97 -0.88 -3.79
N VAL A 97 3.98 -2.05 -4.42
CA VAL A 97 4.53 -3.29 -3.86
C VAL A 97 5.72 -3.74 -4.71
N THR A 98 6.80 -4.14 -4.04
CA THR A 98 8.01 -4.68 -4.67
C THR A 98 8.27 -6.08 -4.14
N THR A 99 8.49 -7.03 -5.04
CA THR A 99 8.88 -8.42 -4.73
C THR A 99 9.73 -8.99 -5.86
N THR A 100 10.23 -10.22 -5.70
CA THR A 100 10.99 -10.93 -6.74
C THR A 100 10.04 -11.74 -7.62
N LEU A 101 10.43 -11.98 -8.88
CA LEU A 101 9.68 -12.88 -9.75
C LEU A 101 9.59 -14.28 -9.15
N GLN A 102 10.68 -14.78 -8.56
CA GLN A 102 10.73 -16.08 -7.89
C GLN A 102 9.71 -16.20 -6.76
N ASP A 103 9.63 -15.21 -5.87
CA ASP A 103 8.66 -15.21 -4.76
C ASP A 103 7.21 -15.15 -5.28
N LEU A 104 6.98 -14.36 -6.33
CA LEU A 104 5.67 -14.23 -6.94
C LEU A 104 5.23 -15.53 -7.65
N GLU A 105 6.12 -16.16 -8.42
CA GLU A 105 5.87 -17.45 -9.10
C GLU A 105 5.66 -18.59 -8.11
N ALA A 106 6.42 -18.61 -7.00
CA ALA A 106 6.26 -19.57 -5.93
C ALA A 106 5.04 -19.30 -5.04
N ALA A 107 4.38 -18.15 -5.20
CA ALA A 107 3.35 -17.63 -4.29
C ALA A 107 3.78 -17.65 -2.81
N ALA A 108 5.07 -17.41 -2.56
CA ALA A 108 5.73 -17.54 -1.27
C ALA A 108 6.58 -16.31 -0.95
N GLY A 109 7.10 -16.25 0.29
CA GLY A 109 7.93 -15.11 0.72
C GLY A 109 7.11 -13.86 1.10
N LYS A 110 7.78 -12.71 1.05
CA LYS A 110 7.23 -11.40 1.45
C LYS A 110 7.51 -10.35 0.37
N ALA A 111 6.63 -9.36 0.28
CA ALA A 111 6.83 -8.17 -0.53
C ALA A 111 6.93 -6.92 0.35
N LEU A 112 7.62 -5.91 -0.14
CA LEU A 112 7.80 -4.63 0.54
C LEU A 112 6.91 -3.56 -0.11
N THR A 113 6.17 -2.80 0.69
CA THR A 113 5.44 -1.63 0.18
C THR A 113 6.33 -0.39 0.13
N GLY A 114 6.00 0.59 -0.71
CA GLY A 114 6.67 1.90 -0.72
C GLY A 114 6.55 2.68 0.61
N GLY A 115 5.64 2.25 1.49
CA GLY A 115 5.50 2.72 2.87
C GLY A 115 6.36 1.98 3.89
N GLY A 116 7.13 0.98 3.47
CA GLY A 116 8.03 0.20 4.34
C GLY A 116 7.39 -1.01 5.02
N THR A 117 6.15 -1.40 4.66
CA THR A 117 5.46 -2.56 5.25
C THR A 117 5.83 -3.84 4.53
N LEU A 118 6.13 -4.91 5.27
CA LEU A 118 6.26 -6.26 4.69
C LEU A 118 4.89 -6.94 4.64
N LEU A 119 4.53 -7.46 3.48
CA LEU A 119 3.29 -8.20 3.23
C LEU A 119 3.61 -9.66 2.90
N PRO A 120 2.88 -10.65 3.44
CA PRO A 120 2.97 -12.02 2.95
C PRO A 120 2.44 -12.10 1.51
N MET A 121 2.95 -13.02 0.69
CA MET A 121 2.58 -13.10 -0.72
C MET A 121 1.07 -13.33 -0.95
N SER A 122 0.40 -14.02 -0.02
CA SER A 122 -1.07 -14.17 -0.02
C SER A 122 -1.80 -12.82 -0.07
N ASP A 123 -1.29 -11.83 0.65
CA ASP A 123 -1.88 -10.50 0.75
C ASP A 123 -1.58 -9.67 -0.50
N VAL A 124 -0.39 -9.83 -1.06
CA VAL A 124 0.02 -9.23 -2.33
C VAL A 124 -0.89 -9.72 -3.46
N ILE A 125 -1.08 -11.03 -3.59
CA ILE A 125 -1.97 -11.63 -4.59
C ILE A 125 -3.41 -11.12 -4.42
N ARG A 126 -3.90 -11.06 -3.17
CA ARG A 126 -5.25 -10.55 -2.87
C ARG A 126 -5.40 -9.07 -3.23
N LEU A 127 -4.41 -8.23 -2.93
CA LEU A 127 -4.39 -6.82 -3.33
C LEU A 127 -4.31 -6.68 -4.86
N GLY A 128 -3.53 -7.54 -5.50
CA GLY A 128 -3.34 -7.58 -6.95
C GLY A 128 -4.64 -7.73 -7.72
N ARG A 129 -5.61 -8.52 -7.24
CA ARG A 129 -6.90 -8.75 -7.93
C ARG A 129 -7.65 -7.48 -8.37
N HIS A 130 -7.46 -6.36 -7.68
CA HIS A 130 -8.14 -5.10 -7.96
C HIS A 130 -7.17 -3.94 -8.28
N ALA A 131 -5.89 -4.24 -8.50
CA ALA A 131 -4.86 -3.23 -8.70
C ALA A 131 -4.72 -2.83 -10.18
N HIS A 132 -4.27 -1.59 -10.44
CA HIS A 132 -3.67 -1.26 -11.72
C HIS A 132 -2.25 -1.83 -11.74
N HIS A 133 -2.02 -2.83 -12.60
CA HIS A 133 -0.74 -3.57 -12.63
C HIS A 133 0.29 -2.77 -13.44
N TYR A 134 1.34 -2.33 -12.77
CA TYR A 134 2.54 -1.80 -13.41
C TYR A 134 3.68 -2.78 -13.15
N LEU A 135 4.24 -3.36 -14.21
CA LEU A 135 5.41 -4.23 -14.11
C LEU A 135 6.67 -3.39 -14.36
N ALA A 136 7.47 -3.21 -13.31
CA ALA A 136 8.83 -2.68 -13.43
C ALA A 136 9.82 -3.85 -13.31
N VAL A 137 10.57 -4.11 -14.37
CA VAL A 137 11.60 -5.16 -14.40
C VAL A 137 12.94 -4.53 -14.07
N PHE A 138 13.66 -5.17 -13.14
CA PHE A 138 14.98 -4.77 -12.70
C PHE A 138 16.00 -5.86 -13.03
N ASP A 139 17.21 -5.45 -13.42
CA ASP A 139 18.38 -6.32 -13.53
C ASP A 139 19.39 -5.90 -12.44
N HIS A 140 19.66 -6.77 -11.48
CA HIS A 140 20.54 -6.47 -10.34
C HIS A 140 20.26 -5.13 -9.62
N GLY A 141 18.98 -4.74 -9.49
CA GLY A 141 18.56 -3.49 -8.85
C GLY A 141 18.58 -2.26 -9.77
N LYS A 142 18.97 -2.42 -11.03
CA LYS A 142 18.88 -1.37 -12.06
C LYS A 142 17.57 -1.48 -12.83
N ALA A 143 16.81 -0.40 -12.90
CA ALA A 143 15.64 -0.35 -13.77
C ALA A 143 16.08 -0.28 -15.24
N LEU A 144 15.45 -1.07 -16.10
CA LEU A 144 15.97 -1.34 -17.45
C LEU A 144 16.08 -0.09 -18.36
N ALA A 145 15.29 0.96 -18.13
CA ALA A 145 15.56 2.37 -18.50
C ALA A 145 14.27 3.20 -18.49
N LEU A 146 14.35 4.45 -18.02
CA LEU A 146 13.30 5.47 -18.23
C LEU A 146 13.92 6.88 -18.17
N TYR A 147 13.85 7.60 -19.28
CA TYR A 147 14.49 8.91 -19.48
C TYR A 147 13.45 9.96 -19.88
N HIS A 148 13.63 11.22 -19.42
CA HIS A 148 12.89 12.36 -19.99
C HIS A 148 13.56 13.72 -19.70
N SER A 149 13.11 14.75 -20.42
CA SER A 149 13.68 16.11 -20.42
C SER A 149 13.04 17.10 -19.42
N LYS A 150 11.98 16.70 -18.72
CA LYS A 150 11.37 17.57 -17.70
C LYS A 150 12.15 17.47 -16.39
N ARG A 151 12.24 18.56 -15.65
CA ARG A 151 12.98 18.60 -14.38
C ARG A 151 12.41 17.65 -13.31
N LEU A 152 11.09 17.52 -13.20
CA LEU A 152 10.46 16.72 -12.15
C LEU A 152 10.30 15.27 -12.58
N ALA A 153 10.69 14.34 -11.70
CA ALA A 153 10.51 12.91 -11.93
C ALA A 153 9.05 12.57 -12.24
N ASN A 154 8.84 11.78 -13.28
CA ASN A 154 7.50 11.37 -13.70
C ASN A 154 6.97 10.21 -12.83
N PRO A 155 5.67 9.88 -12.93
CA PRO A 155 5.06 8.76 -12.20
C PRO A 155 5.84 7.43 -12.28
N ALA A 156 6.25 7.01 -13.47
CA ALA A 156 6.92 5.74 -13.65
C ALA A 156 8.33 5.74 -13.02
N GLN A 157 9.04 6.88 -13.03
CA GLN A 157 10.31 7.02 -12.33
C GLN A 157 10.15 6.94 -10.82
N ARG A 158 9.09 7.52 -10.25
CA ARG A 158 8.80 7.39 -8.82
C ARG A 158 8.48 5.97 -8.41
N ILE A 159 7.69 5.24 -9.21
CA ILE A 159 7.41 3.82 -8.98
C ILE A 159 8.72 3.03 -8.94
N VAL A 160 9.63 3.30 -9.91
CA VAL A 160 10.95 2.67 -9.94
C VAL A 160 11.76 2.99 -8.68
N LEU A 161 11.80 4.24 -8.24
CA LEU A 161 12.58 4.65 -7.06
C LEU A 161 12.05 3.99 -5.77
N TYR A 162 10.74 3.89 -5.58
CA TYR A 162 10.21 3.18 -4.41
C TYR A 162 10.60 1.69 -4.39
N ALA A 163 10.74 1.07 -5.55
CA ALA A 163 11.19 -0.31 -5.65
C ALA A 163 12.71 -0.47 -5.49
N LYS A 164 13.48 0.47 -6.06
CA LYS A 164 14.94 0.48 -6.04
C LYS A 164 15.50 0.87 -4.67
N ASP A 165 15.12 2.05 -4.17
CA ASP A 165 15.73 2.67 -3.00
C ASP A 165 15.07 2.23 -1.69
N ARG A 166 13.80 1.78 -1.76
CA ARG A 166 13.03 1.20 -0.64
C ARG A 166 12.86 2.10 0.59
N GLY A 167 13.19 3.39 0.47
CA GLY A 167 13.21 4.36 1.55
C GLY A 167 14.23 5.46 1.26
N CYS A 168 14.44 6.35 2.22
CA CYS A 168 15.46 7.39 2.14
C CYS A 168 16.86 6.76 1.99
N THR A 169 17.67 7.31 1.08
CA THR A 169 19.04 6.82 0.83
C THR A 169 20.10 7.48 1.70
N ALA A 170 19.74 8.46 2.54
CA ALA A 170 20.66 9.08 3.48
C ALA A 170 21.18 8.04 4.49
N PRO A 171 22.51 8.00 4.77
CA PRO A 171 23.08 6.99 5.66
C PRO A 171 22.41 6.93 7.04
N GLY A 172 21.88 5.76 7.40
CA GLY A 172 21.24 5.50 8.69
C GLY A 172 19.79 6.01 8.82
N CYS A 173 19.20 6.55 7.75
CA CYS A 173 17.81 7.00 7.75
C CYS A 173 16.85 5.81 7.47
N ASP A 174 15.78 5.67 8.25
CA ASP A 174 14.74 4.64 8.08
C ASP A 174 13.40 5.21 7.60
N VAL A 175 13.41 6.45 7.08
CA VAL A 175 12.21 7.12 6.56
C VAL A 175 11.68 6.37 5.33
N PRO A 176 10.37 6.01 5.31
CA PRO A 176 9.78 5.28 4.19
C PRO A 176 9.66 6.17 2.95
N GLY A 177 9.65 5.56 1.76
CA GLY A 177 9.62 6.27 0.48
C GLY A 177 8.43 7.23 0.33
N TYR A 178 7.27 6.92 0.93
CA TYR A 178 6.12 7.83 0.96
C TYR A 178 6.37 9.16 1.70
N ARG A 179 7.50 9.29 2.42
CA ARG A 179 7.92 10.53 3.08
C ARG A 179 9.21 11.10 2.50
N CYS A 180 9.63 10.60 1.33
CA CYS A 180 10.82 11.04 0.62
C CYS A 180 10.43 11.88 -0.62
N GLU A 181 11.32 12.83 -0.95
CA GLU A 181 11.29 13.54 -2.22
C GLU A 181 12.31 12.95 -3.18
N VAL A 182 12.13 13.19 -4.48
CA VAL A 182 13.09 12.71 -5.48
C VAL A 182 14.19 13.74 -5.69
N HIS A 183 15.43 13.29 -5.61
CA HIS A 183 16.63 14.11 -5.80
C HIS A 183 17.44 13.63 -7.01
N HIS A 184 17.99 14.58 -7.77
CA HIS A 184 19.02 14.27 -8.77
C HIS A 184 20.36 14.04 -8.07
N VAL A 185 21.06 12.97 -8.44
CA VAL A 185 22.42 12.68 -7.96
C VAL A 185 23.43 13.67 -8.56
N ALA A 186 23.33 13.89 -9.88
CA ALA A 186 24.01 14.98 -10.58
C ALA A 186 23.02 16.11 -10.84
N GLU A 187 23.39 17.36 -10.51
CA GLU A 187 22.47 18.49 -10.57
C GLU A 187 21.78 18.62 -11.94
N TRP A 188 20.44 18.73 -11.95
CA TRP A 188 19.69 18.94 -13.19
C TRP A 188 20.18 20.16 -13.99
N ALA A 189 20.68 21.20 -13.30
CA ALA A 189 21.21 22.40 -13.94
C ALA A 189 22.43 22.13 -14.83
N THR A 190 23.15 21.02 -14.61
CA THR A 190 24.34 20.64 -15.38
C THR A 190 24.01 19.65 -16.50
N THR A 191 23.06 18.75 -16.25
CA THR A 191 22.74 17.65 -17.19
C THR A 191 21.51 17.94 -18.04
N HIS A 192 20.59 18.77 -17.56
CA HIS A 192 19.23 18.98 -18.08
C HIS A 192 18.44 17.70 -18.31
N ARG A 193 18.81 16.62 -17.60
CA ARG A 193 18.25 15.29 -17.76
C ARG A 193 17.71 14.78 -16.44
N THR A 194 16.61 14.06 -16.52
CA THR A 194 15.99 13.36 -15.39
C THR A 194 15.98 11.90 -15.76
N ASP A 195 17.15 11.27 -15.64
CA ASP A 195 17.39 9.87 -15.96
C ASP A 195 17.21 9.03 -14.70
N ILE A 196 16.48 7.92 -14.79
CA ILE A 196 16.18 7.10 -13.59
C ILE A 196 17.43 6.58 -12.85
N ASP A 197 18.53 6.37 -13.59
CA ASP A 197 19.82 5.95 -13.04
C ASP A 197 20.56 7.08 -12.29
N GLN A 198 20.07 8.32 -12.38
CA GLN A 198 20.63 9.53 -11.75
C GLN A 198 19.64 10.17 -10.75
N LEU A 199 18.66 9.40 -10.30
CA LEU A 199 17.70 9.81 -9.27
C LEU A 199 17.83 8.94 -8.01
N THR A 200 17.45 9.53 -6.88
CA THR A 200 17.45 8.89 -5.56
C THR A 200 16.33 9.45 -4.66
N LEU A 201 15.93 8.70 -3.62
CA LEU A 201 15.02 9.13 -2.55
C LEU A 201 15.73 9.62 -1.27
#